data_AF-A0A836I9T5-F1
#
_entry.id   AF-A0A836I9T5-F1
#
_cell.length_a   1.000
_cell.length_b   1.000
_cell.length_c   1.000
_cell.angle_alpha   90.00
_cell.angle_beta   90.00
_cell.angle_gamma   90.00
#
_symmetry.space_group_name_H-M   'P 1'
#
loop_
_entity.id
_entity.type
_entity.pdbx_description
1 polymer ?
#
loop_
_entity_poly.entity_id
_entity_poly.type
_entity_poly.pdbx_seq_one_letter_code
_entity_poly.pdbx_strand_id
1 'polypeptide(L)'
;MWRFSHVRLQSNRAGLYMPYTPVAANPVVYFDITAEGDALGRVSVELFRDVVPKTSENFRSLCTGERGCAQCPLYYKGIPFHRIIPGFVLQGGDILTKDGRSNVSVFGYPFSDESFEGKAGKHLPGTVGMAHSGPNQNGSQFFFNLGRNEQLDRKFVVVGQVLGGWEIVNQVVRLCGSRCGTPVSRAWISDCGQSGGYMAEETQEALRGERAQHAMPGKEVLDLIQPRY
;
A
#
# COMPACT_ATOMS: atom_id res chain seq x y z
N MET A 1 -15.11 32.96 -10.60
CA MET A 1 -13.70 32.96 -10.13
C MET A 1 -13.49 31.66 -9.35
N TRP A 2 -13.07 30.58 -10.01
CA TRP A 2 -12.94 29.25 -9.39
C TRP A 2 -11.47 29.00 -9.03
N ARG A 3 -11.16 28.88 -7.74
CA ARG A 3 -9.83 28.54 -7.24
C ARG A 3 -9.61 27.02 -7.37
N PHE A 4 -8.77 26.62 -8.32
CA PHE A 4 -8.23 25.26 -8.36
C PHE A 4 -7.21 25.07 -7.24
N SER A 5 -7.57 24.29 -6.22
CA SER A 5 -6.64 23.81 -5.20
C SER A 5 -5.59 22.91 -5.86
N HIS A 6 -4.39 23.43 -6.06
CA HIS A 6 -3.25 22.68 -6.55
C HIS A 6 -2.83 21.66 -5.49
N VAL A 7 -2.93 20.37 -5.80
CA VAL A 7 -2.24 19.32 -5.04
C VAL A 7 -0.74 19.51 -5.30
N ARG A 8 -0.03 20.06 -4.32
CA ARG A 8 1.43 20.19 -4.36
C ARG A 8 2.02 18.81 -4.08
N LEU A 9 2.57 18.16 -5.11
CA LEU A 9 3.48 17.03 -4.93
C LEU A 9 4.70 17.55 -4.17
N GLN A 10 4.78 17.32 -2.87
CA GLN A 10 5.99 17.57 -2.11
C GLN A 10 6.94 16.39 -2.35
N SER A 11 7.89 16.57 -3.27
CA SER A 11 9.07 15.71 -3.34
C SER A 11 9.93 16.01 -2.11
N ASN A 12 9.73 15.25 -1.04
CA ASN A 12 10.62 15.27 0.10
C ASN A 12 11.83 14.37 -0.21
N ARG A 13 13.03 14.90 -0.01
CA ARG A 13 14.35 14.29 -0.27
C ARG A 13 14.65 13.01 0.54
N ALA A 14 13.66 12.41 1.19
CA ALA A 14 13.81 11.26 2.06
C ALA A 14 12.81 10.15 1.68
N GLY A 15 12.92 9.56 0.48
CA GLY A 15 12.35 8.24 0.12
C GLY A 15 10.85 7.95 0.31
N LEU A 16 10.08 8.85 0.93
CA LEU A 16 8.69 8.70 1.34
C LEU A 16 7.81 9.25 0.24
N TYR A 17 7.24 8.36 -0.56
CA TYR A 17 6.19 8.72 -1.50
C TYR A 17 4.83 8.63 -0.80
N MET A 18 4.49 9.65 0.00
CA MET A 18 3.16 9.79 0.62
C MET A 18 2.34 10.85 -0.15
N PRO A 19 1.34 10.44 -0.94
CA PRO A 19 0.57 11.39 -1.74
C PRO A 19 -0.37 12.29 -0.93
N TYR A 20 -0.83 11.83 0.24
CA TYR A 20 -1.74 12.56 1.12
C TYR A 20 -1.22 12.62 2.56
N THR A 21 -1.65 13.62 3.31
CA THR A 21 -1.39 13.69 4.75
C THR A 21 -2.12 12.55 5.46
N PRO A 22 -1.43 11.72 6.27
CA PRO A 22 -2.06 10.63 6.99
C PRO A 22 -3.10 11.11 8.00
N VAL A 23 -4.18 10.35 8.15
CA VAL A 23 -5.23 10.62 9.15
C VAL A 23 -5.08 9.65 10.31
N ALA A 24 -4.86 10.15 11.53
CA ALA A 24 -4.58 9.31 12.70
C ALA A 24 -5.68 8.28 13.02
N ALA A 25 -6.95 8.59 12.68
CA ALA A 25 -8.09 7.69 12.88
C ALA A 25 -8.20 6.57 11.83
N ASN A 26 -7.45 6.66 10.73
CA ASN A 26 -7.44 5.65 9.68
C ASN A 26 -6.62 4.43 10.12
N PRO A 27 -7.10 3.20 9.86
CA PRO A 27 -6.38 2.00 10.20
C PRO A 27 -5.13 1.86 9.32
N VAL A 28 -4.07 1.32 9.90
CA VAL A 28 -2.82 1.00 9.22
C VAL A 28 -2.64 -0.50 9.19
N VAL A 29 -2.36 -1.05 8.01
CA VAL A 29 -2.03 -2.47 7.81
C VAL A 29 -0.61 -2.62 7.32
N TYR A 30 -0.06 -3.81 7.47
CA TYR A 30 1.30 -4.12 7.02
C TYR A 30 1.34 -5.38 6.15
N PHE A 31 2.34 -5.42 5.26
CA PHE A 31 2.73 -6.59 4.48
C PHE A 31 4.23 -6.82 4.63
N ASP A 32 4.62 -7.99 5.11
CA ASP A 32 5.97 -8.48 4.98
C ASP A 32 6.08 -9.20 3.63
N ILE A 33 7.05 -8.81 2.81
CA ILE A 33 7.20 -9.31 1.45
C ILE A 33 8.48 -10.14 1.34
N THR A 34 8.35 -11.30 0.69
CA THR A 34 9.45 -12.20 0.36
C THR A 34 9.50 -12.40 -1.16
N ALA A 35 10.69 -12.44 -1.74
CA ALA A 35 10.92 -12.75 -3.16
C ALA A 35 11.98 -13.85 -3.29
N GLU A 36 11.69 -14.93 -4.02
CA GLU A 36 12.56 -16.11 -4.18
C GLU A 36 13.13 -16.69 -2.86
N GLY A 37 12.41 -16.51 -1.75
CA GLY A 37 12.83 -16.96 -0.42
C GLY A 37 13.53 -15.90 0.43
N ASP A 38 13.96 -14.79 -0.17
CA ASP A 38 14.59 -13.68 0.52
C ASP A 38 13.54 -12.72 1.10
N ALA A 39 13.56 -12.54 2.42
CA ALA A 39 12.72 -11.54 3.09
C ALA A 39 13.20 -10.13 2.75
N LEU A 40 12.39 -9.37 2.03
CA LEU A 40 12.74 -8.02 1.57
C LEU A 40 12.45 -6.97 2.64
N GLY A 41 11.33 -7.10 3.35
CA GLY A 41 10.95 -6.19 4.42
C GLY A 41 9.46 -5.93 4.49
N ARG A 42 9.11 -4.88 5.25
CA ARG A 42 7.73 -4.52 5.60
C ARG A 42 7.26 -3.30 4.82
N VAL A 43 6.05 -3.39 4.27
CA VAL A 43 5.31 -2.27 3.68
C VAL A 43 4.15 -1.91 4.58
N SER A 44 4.05 -0.64 4.99
CA SER A 44 2.94 -0.12 5.80
C SER A 44 1.98 0.67 4.92
N VAL A 45 0.68 0.42 5.07
CA VAL A 45 -0.38 1.01 4.26
C VAL A 45 -1.44 1.63 5.15
N GLU A 46 -1.71 2.92 4.99
CA GLU A 46 -2.89 3.58 5.54
C GLU A 46 -4.11 3.24 4.67
N LEU A 47 -5.23 2.88 5.29
CA LEU A 47 -6.49 2.69 4.59
C LEU A 47 -7.42 3.87 4.82
N PHE A 48 -8.01 4.39 3.75
CA PHE A 48 -8.88 5.56 3.74
C PHE A 48 -10.29 5.27 4.26
N ARG A 49 -10.39 4.79 5.50
CA ARG A 49 -11.67 4.48 6.17
C ARG A 49 -12.61 5.68 6.21
N ASP A 50 -12.07 6.89 6.28
CA ASP A 50 -12.81 8.15 6.25
C ASP A 50 -13.57 8.42 4.94
N VAL A 51 -13.16 7.82 3.82
CA VAL A 51 -13.79 8.02 2.49
C VAL A 51 -14.40 6.73 1.94
N VAL A 52 -13.75 5.59 2.17
CA VAL A 52 -14.15 4.27 1.67
C VAL A 52 -14.21 3.24 2.80
N PRO A 53 -15.11 3.40 3.80
CA PRO A 53 -15.15 2.56 4.99
C PRO A 53 -15.40 1.08 4.70
N LYS A 54 -16.27 0.73 3.75
CA LYS A 54 -16.53 -0.69 3.41
C LYS A 54 -15.33 -1.33 2.73
N THR A 55 -14.73 -0.60 1.79
CA THR A 55 -13.55 -1.07 1.05
C THR A 55 -12.35 -1.23 1.98
N SER A 56 -12.12 -0.24 2.86
CA SER A 56 -11.11 -0.28 3.91
C SER A 56 -11.32 -1.46 4.85
N GLU A 57 -12.56 -1.75 5.26
CA GLU A 57 -12.84 -2.85 6.19
C GLU A 57 -12.64 -4.23 5.55
N ASN A 58 -13.02 -4.38 4.27
CA ASN A 58 -12.72 -5.58 3.50
C ASN A 58 -11.20 -5.82 3.43
N PHE A 59 -10.43 -4.80 3.05
CA PHE A 59 -8.99 -4.92 2.93
C PHE A 59 -8.31 -5.22 4.27
N ARG A 60 -8.70 -4.54 5.34
CA ARG A 60 -8.19 -4.76 6.71
C ARG A 60 -8.50 -6.17 7.21
N SER A 61 -9.73 -6.65 6.99
CA SER A 61 -10.13 -8.01 7.35
C SER A 61 -9.29 -9.06 6.61
N LEU A 62 -9.01 -8.85 5.32
CA LEU A 62 -8.12 -9.73 4.54
C LEU A 62 -6.65 -9.64 4.97
N CYS A 63 -6.20 -8.50 5.48
CA CYS A 63 -4.87 -8.36 6.05
C CYS A 63 -4.73 -9.05 7.41
N THR A 64 -5.81 -9.19 8.18
CA THR A 64 -5.76 -9.74 9.56
C THR A 64 -6.16 -11.21 9.63
N GLY A 65 -6.94 -11.70 8.66
CA GLY A 65 -7.46 -13.07 8.67
C GLY A 65 -8.57 -13.30 9.71
N GLU A 66 -9.09 -12.25 10.35
CA GLU A 66 -10.02 -12.36 11.49
C GLU A 66 -11.37 -13.01 11.14
N ARG A 67 -11.74 -13.02 9.85
CA ARG A 67 -13.03 -13.56 9.37
C ARG A 67 -12.98 -15.04 9.02
N GLY A 68 -11.87 -15.72 9.29
CA GLY A 68 -11.74 -17.16 9.13
C GLY A 68 -11.77 -17.60 7.66
N CYS A 69 -12.69 -18.48 7.30
CA CYS A 69 -12.76 -19.10 5.99
C CYS A 69 -14.16 -18.97 5.38
N ALA A 70 -14.22 -18.75 4.07
CA ALA A 70 -15.42 -18.87 3.26
C ALA A 70 -15.19 -19.92 2.15
N GLN A 71 -15.00 -19.49 0.91
CA GLN A 71 -14.57 -20.37 -0.19
C GLN A 71 -13.08 -20.74 -0.07
N CYS A 72 -12.32 -19.89 0.62
CA CYS A 72 -10.90 -20.03 0.94
C CYS A 72 -10.64 -19.30 2.26
N PRO A 73 -9.46 -19.48 2.89
CA PRO A 73 -9.03 -18.63 3.99
C PRO A 73 -9.09 -17.16 3.57
N LEU A 74 -9.81 -16.33 4.33
CA LEU A 74 -9.97 -14.90 4.08
C LEU A 74 -8.75 -14.13 4.59
N TYR A 75 -7.57 -14.45 4.05
CA TYR A 75 -6.29 -13.96 4.56
C TYR A 75 -5.26 -13.80 3.45
N TYR A 76 -4.55 -12.66 3.44
CA TYR A 76 -3.50 -12.38 2.45
C TYR A 76 -2.16 -13.08 2.72
N LYS A 77 -1.98 -13.72 3.88
CA LYS A 77 -0.74 -14.43 4.19
C LYS A 77 -0.51 -15.58 3.22
N GLY A 78 0.67 -15.61 2.62
CA GLY A 78 1.08 -16.58 1.60
C GLY A 78 0.52 -16.31 0.20
N ILE A 79 -0.12 -15.16 -0.03
CA ILE A 79 -0.67 -14.82 -1.35
C ILE A 79 0.41 -14.19 -2.23
N PRO A 80 0.58 -14.67 -3.48
CA PRO A 80 1.57 -14.14 -4.41
C PRO A 80 1.10 -12.84 -5.09
N PHE A 81 2.08 -12.08 -5.57
CA PHE A 81 1.85 -11.02 -6.56
C PHE A 81 1.81 -11.67 -7.95
N HIS A 82 0.60 -11.92 -8.45
CA HIS A 82 0.40 -12.64 -9.71
C HIS A 82 0.58 -11.75 -10.95
N ARG A 83 0.66 -10.42 -10.80
CA ARG A 83 0.86 -9.50 -11.93
C ARG A 83 1.74 -8.31 -11.53
N ILE A 84 2.90 -8.16 -12.17
CA ILE A 84 3.89 -7.13 -11.85
C ILE A 84 4.38 -6.48 -13.14
N ILE A 85 3.99 -5.22 -13.36
CA ILE A 85 4.36 -4.44 -14.55
C ILE A 85 5.19 -3.23 -14.10
N PRO A 86 6.51 -3.21 -14.35
CA PRO A 86 7.38 -2.10 -14.00
C PRO A 86 6.87 -0.76 -14.54
N GLY A 87 6.83 0.25 -13.67
CA GLY A 87 6.34 1.60 -13.99
C GLY A 87 4.82 1.74 -14.03
N PHE A 88 4.06 0.65 -13.87
CA PHE A 88 2.60 0.68 -13.90
C PHE A 88 1.98 0.22 -12.58
N VAL A 89 1.98 -1.09 -12.31
CA VAL A 89 1.33 -1.69 -11.12
C VAL A 89 2.08 -2.90 -10.58
N LEU A 90 2.02 -3.07 -9.25
CA LEU A 90 2.32 -4.32 -8.54
C LEU A 90 0.99 -4.87 -8.00
N GLN A 91 0.46 -5.94 -8.58
CA GLN A 91 -0.87 -6.48 -8.32
C GLN A 91 -0.79 -7.86 -7.66
N GLY A 92 -1.63 -8.06 -6.64
CA GLY A 92 -1.76 -9.29 -5.87
C GLY A 92 -3.15 -9.44 -5.25
N GLY A 93 -3.27 -10.29 -4.24
CA GLY A 93 -4.49 -10.40 -3.44
C GLY A 93 -5.56 -11.35 -3.98
N ASP A 94 -5.26 -12.16 -5.00
CA ASP A 94 -6.15 -13.27 -5.38
C ASP A 94 -6.01 -14.39 -4.32
N ILE A 95 -6.91 -14.39 -3.35
CA ILE A 95 -6.87 -15.32 -2.20
C ILE A 95 -7.33 -16.74 -2.54
N LEU A 96 -8.07 -16.93 -3.65
CA LEU A 96 -8.71 -18.20 -3.97
C LEU A 96 -7.91 -19.00 -5.01
N THR A 97 -7.63 -18.44 -6.19
CA THR A 97 -6.89 -19.15 -7.25
C THR A 97 -5.42 -18.74 -7.33
N LYS A 98 -5.03 -17.61 -6.71
CA LYS A 98 -3.64 -17.13 -6.61
C LYS A 98 -2.98 -16.78 -7.96
N ASP A 99 -3.77 -16.66 -9.02
CA ASP A 99 -3.29 -16.45 -10.39
C ASP A 99 -3.97 -15.25 -11.09
N GLY A 100 -4.84 -14.53 -10.38
CA GLY A 100 -5.52 -13.34 -10.86
C GLY A 100 -6.89 -13.60 -11.49
N ARG A 101 -7.35 -14.86 -11.56
CA ARG A 101 -8.63 -15.22 -12.20
C ARG A 101 -9.83 -15.07 -11.29
N SER A 102 -9.64 -14.95 -9.97
CA SER A 102 -10.76 -14.94 -9.03
C SER A 102 -10.80 -13.69 -8.16
N ASN A 103 -11.98 -13.33 -7.67
CA ASN A 103 -12.14 -12.18 -6.79
C ASN A 103 -13.20 -12.49 -5.72
N VAL A 104 -12.74 -12.67 -4.48
CA VAL A 104 -13.59 -13.01 -3.34
C VAL A 104 -13.48 -11.90 -2.29
N SER A 105 -14.60 -11.39 -1.80
CA SER A 105 -14.63 -10.41 -0.71
C SER A 105 -14.92 -11.10 0.63
N VAL A 106 -14.67 -10.39 1.73
CA VAL A 106 -15.05 -10.87 3.07
C VAL A 106 -16.55 -10.82 3.35
N PHE A 107 -17.33 -10.19 2.46
CA PHE A 107 -18.79 -10.07 2.59
C PHE A 107 -19.52 -11.27 1.96
N GLY A 108 -18.79 -12.20 1.32
CA GLY A 108 -19.36 -13.37 0.66
C GLY A 108 -19.86 -13.12 -0.77
N TYR A 109 -19.85 -11.86 -1.24
CA TYR A 109 -20.24 -11.45 -2.58
C TYR A 109 -19.40 -10.24 -3.07
N PRO A 110 -19.24 -10.03 -4.40
CA PRO A 110 -18.55 -8.84 -4.90
C PRO A 110 -19.28 -7.56 -4.48
N PHE A 111 -18.56 -6.54 -4.00
CA PHE A 111 -19.16 -5.30 -3.50
C PHE A 111 -18.93 -4.11 -4.43
N SER A 112 -19.86 -3.16 -4.42
CA SER A 112 -19.89 -2.02 -5.32
C SER A 112 -18.79 -0.99 -5.03
N ASP A 113 -18.48 -0.16 -6.03
CA ASP A 113 -17.54 0.96 -5.86
C ASP A 113 -18.16 2.00 -4.92
N GLU A 114 -17.43 2.38 -3.86
CA GLU A 114 -17.99 3.20 -2.79
C GLU A 114 -17.93 4.70 -3.10
N SER A 115 -16.77 5.20 -3.51
CA SER A 115 -16.58 6.60 -3.92
C SER A 115 -15.38 6.75 -4.85
N PHE A 116 -15.45 7.72 -5.75
CA PHE A 116 -14.33 8.19 -6.57
C PHE A 116 -13.99 9.66 -6.30
N GLU A 117 -14.49 10.21 -5.19
CA GLU A 117 -14.22 11.59 -4.82
C GLU A 117 -12.84 11.73 -4.16
N GLY A 118 -12.20 12.88 -4.39
CA GLY A 118 -10.94 13.23 -3.75
C GLY A 118 -9.86 12.14 -3.87
N LYS A 119 -9.38 11.66 -2.72
CA LYS A 119 -8.29 10.67 -2.62
C LYS A 119 -8.70 9.25 -3.06
N ALA A 120 -9.99 8.93 -3.05
CA ALA A 120 -10.50 7.62 -3.46
C ALA A 120 -10.53 7.41 -4.99
N GLY A 121 -10.40 8.49 -5.78
CA GLY A 121 -10.50 8.43 -7.25
C GLY A 121 -9.24 8.75 -8.02
N LYS A 122 -8.13 9.10 -7.35
CA LYS A 122 -6.87 9.51 -7.99
C LYS A 122 -5.74 8.51 -7.75
N HIS A 123 -5.28 7.86 -8.79
CA HIS A 123 -4.16 6.92 -8.75
C HIS A 123 -2.82 7.64 -8.92
N LEU A 124 -2.22 8.01 -7.79
CA LEU A 124 -0.88 8.59 -7.72
C LEU A 124 0.12 7.47 -7.41
N PRO A 125 1.44 7.64 -7.65
CA PRO A 125 2.40 6.70 -7.11
C PRO A 125 2.21 6.56 -5.59
N GLY A 126 2.46 5.38 -5.04
CA GLY A 126 2.24 5.11 -3.62
C GLY A 126 0.77 4.94 -3.19
N THR A 127 -0.22 5.12 -4.08
CA THR A 127 -1.61 4.76 -3.75
C THR A 127 -1.89 3.27 -3.97
N VAL A 128 -2.78 2.71 -3.17
CA VAL A 128 -3.26 1.32 -3.27
C VAL A 128 -4.69 1.32 -3.82
N GLY A 129 -4.92 0.61 -4.92
CA GLY A 129 -6.23 0.47 -5.55
C GLY A 129 -6.80 -0.94 -5.41
N MET A 130 -8.12 -1.07 -5.38
CA MET A 130 -8.81 -2.36 -5.48
C MET A 130 -9.01 -2.73 -6.94
N ALA A 131 -8.63 -3.96 -7.31
CA ALA A 131 -8.91 -4.51 -8.62
C ALA A 131 -10.26 -5.21 -8.64
N HIS A 132 -10.94 -5.13 -9.78
CA HIS A 132 -12.22 -5.79 -10.01
C HIS A 132 -12.31 -6.33 -11.45
N SER A 133 -13.11 -7.39 -11.64
CA SER A 133 -13.37 -7.99 -12.95
C SER A 133 -14.38 -7.20 -13.79
N GLY A 134 -15.05 -6.22 -13.19
CA GLY A 134 -15.97 -5.30 -13.84
C GLY A 134 -16.43 -4.21 -12.86
N PRO A 135 -17.00 -3.10 -13.34
CA PRO A 135 -17.49 -2.03 -12.48
C PRO A 135 -18.40 -2.57 -11.38
N ASN A 136 -18.26 -2.06 -10.17
CA ASN A 136 -19.01 -2.48 -8.98
C ASN A 136 -18.83 -3.94 -8.54
N GLN A 137 -17.72 -4.61 -8.89
CA GLN A 137 -17.43 -6.01 -8.51
C GLN A 137 -16.08 -6.15 -7.79
N ASN A 138 -15.89 -5.38 -6.73
CA ASN A 138 -14.70 -5.46 -5.89
C ASN A 138 -14.67 -6.76 -5.08
N GLY A 139 -13.45 -7.25 -4.82
CA GLY A 139 -13.21 -8.44 -4.02
C GLY A 139 -11.95 -8.29 -3.18
N SER A 140 -10.97 -9.14 -3.41
CA SER A 140 -9.71 -9.24 -2.66
C SER A 140 -8.49 -8.78 -3.44
N GLN A 141 -8.54 -8.74 -4.77
CA GLN A 141 -7.39 -8.29 -5.54
C GLN A 141 -7.12 -6.80 -5.35
N PHE A 142 -5.85 -6.43 -5.28
CA PHE A 142 -5.40 -5.05 -5.10
C PHE A 142 -4.10 -4.80 -5.88
N PHE A 143 -3.76 -3.52 -6.04
CA PHE A 143 -2.51 -3.13 -6.67
C PHE A 143 -1.91 -1.86 -6.07
N PHE A 144 -0.58 -1.82 -6.00
CA PHE A 144 0.17 -0.60 -5.76
C PHE A 144 0.38 0.14 -7.09
N ASN A 145 0.11 1.45 -7.10
CA ASN A 145 0.39 2.30 -8.24
C ASN A 145 1.86 2.73 -8.22
N LEU A 146 2.64 2.31 -9.21
CA LEU A 146 4.08 2.60 -9.30
C LEU A 146 4.37 3.95 -9.98
N GLY A 147 3.37 4.46 -10.70
CA GLY A 147 3.39 5.70 -11.45
C GLY A 147 2.06 6.44 -11.33
N ARG A 148 1.96 7.63 -11.95
CA ARG A 148 0.69 8.33 -12.09
C ARG A 148 -0.15 7.63 -13.15
N ASN A 149 -1.31 7.11 -12.74
CA ASN A 149 -2.15 6.24 -13.58
C ASN A 149 -3.51 6.90 -13.89
N GLU A 150 -3.52 7.96 -14.70
CA GLU A 150 -4.74 8.72 -15.01
C GLU A 150 -5.82 7.87 -15.69
N GLN A 151 -5.42 6.87 -16.48
CA GLN A 151 -6.36 5.95 -17.12
C GLN A 151 -7.18 5.09 -16.14
N LEU A 152 -6.75 4.98 -14.87
CA LEU A 152 -7.42 4.22 -13.81
C LEU A 152 -8.34 5.11 -12.95
N ASP A 153 -8.17 6.42 -13.01
CA ASP A 153 -8.94 7.38 -12.21
C ASP A 153 -10.44 7.17 -12.45
N ARG A 154 -11.20 7.15 -11.34
CA ARG A 154 -12.65 6.96 -11.31
C ARG A 154 -13.14 5.63 -11.92
N LYS A 155 -12.23 4.68 -12.16
CA LYS A 155 -12.57 3.32 -12.60
C LYS A 155 -12.32 2.32 -11.51
N PHE A 156 -11.23 2.48 -10.74
CA PHE A 156 -10.89 1.61 -9.63
C PHE A 156 -10.88 2.42 -8.33
N VAL A 157 -11.38 1.83 -7.24
CA VAL A 157 -11.41 2.51 -5.94
C VAL A 157 -10.01 2.52 -5.34
N VAL A 158 -9.50 3.70 -4.96
CA VAL A 158 -8.29 3.84 -4.16
C VAL A 158 -8.64 3.59 -2.69
N VAL A 159 -8.13 2.49 -2.14
CA VAL A 159 -8.39 2.09 -0.75
C VAL A 159 -7.45 2.76 0.24
N GLY A 160 -6.27 3.22 -0.20
CA GLY A 160 -5.25 3.70 0.72
C GLY A 160 -3.98 4.22 0.08
N GLN A 161 -2.97 4.43 0.92
CA GLN A 161 -1.62 4.85 0.51
C GLN A 161 -0.53 4.16 1.32
N VAL A 162 0.66 4.05 0.73
CA VAL A 162 1.86 3.54 1.39
C VAL A 162 2.40 4.62 2.34
N LEU A 163 2.61 4.25 3.60
CA LEU A 163 3.26 5.07 4.62
C LEU A 163 4.76 4.77 4.74
N GLY A 164 5.17 3.53 4.49
CA GLY A 164 6.58 3.11 4.57
C GLY A 164 6.82 1.81 3.81
N GLY A 165 8.07 1.52 3.47
CA GLY A 165 8.42 0.36 2.65
C GLY A 165 8.22 0.57 1.15
N TRP A 166 8.23 1.81 0.66
CA TRP A 166 8.10 2.10 -0.77
C TRP A 166 9.30 1.54 -1.56
N GLU A 167 10.48 1.57 -0.97
CA GLU A 167 11.70 0.93 -1.44
C GLU A 167 11.53 -0.58 -1.63
N ILE A 168 10.79 -1.26 -0.74
CA ILE A 168 10.49 -2.70 -0.83
C ILE A 168 9.57 -2.96 -2.02
N VAL A 169 8.51 -2.16 -2.19
CA VAL A 169 7.62 -2.23 -3.38
C VAL A 169 8.44 -2.09 -4.66
N ASN A 170 9.34 -1.10 -4.73
CA ASN A 170 10.20 -0.90 -5.91
C ASN A 170 11.20 -2.05 -6.10
N GLN A 171 11.71 -2.64 -5.03
CA GLN A 171 12.62 -3.78 -5.10
C GLN A 171 11.92 -5.02 -5.66
N VAL A 172 10.72 -5.33 -5.21
CA VAL A 172 9.89 -6.41 -5.76
C VAL A 172 9.66 -6.20 -7.26
N VAL A 173 9.32 -4.98 -7.67
CA VAL A 173 9.11 -4.65 -9.08
C VAL A 173 10.36 -4.85 -9.91
N ARG A 174 11.54 -4.46 -9.40
CA ARG A 174 12.82 -4.66 -10.10
C ARG A 174 13.21 -6.13 -10.22
N LEU A 175 12.98 -6.93 -9.18
CA LEU A 175 13.39 -8.33 -9.13
C LEU A 175 12.43 -9.27 -9.87
N CYS A 176 11.13 -8.97 -9.82
CA CYS A 176 10.07 -9.90 -10.23
C CYS A 176 9.23 -9.38 -11.40
N GLY A 177 9.36 -8.11 -11.79
CA GLY A 177 8.50 -7.49 -12.80
C GLY A 177 8.85 -7.85 -14.24
N SER A 178 7.83 -7.84 -15.11
CA SER A 178 8.00 -8.01 -16.55
C SER A 178 7.07 -7.07 -17.33
N ARG A 179 7.38 -6.82 -18.61
CA ARG A 179 6.53 -5.98 -19.46
C ARG A 179 5.17 -6.62 -19.80
N CYS A 180 5.09 -7.95 -19.83
CA CYS A 180 3.83 -8.66 -20.08
C CYS A 180 2.98 -8.80 -18.81
N GLY A 181 3.53 -8.47 -17.65
CA GLY A 181 2.86 -8.54 -16.36
C GLY A 181 3.01 -9.86 -15.63
N THR A 182 3.29 -10.97 -16.32
CA THR A 182 3.63 -12.24 -15.66
C THR A 182 4.95 -12.09 -14.91
N PRO A 183 5.02 -12.36 -13.60
CA PRO A 183 6.25 -12.22 -12.83
C PRO A 183 7.36 -13.13 -13.38
N VAL A 184 8.60 -12.62 -13.45
CA VAL A 184 9.78 -13.43 -13.84
C VAL A 184 10.29 -14.32 -12.72
N SER A 185 9.92 -13.99 -11.49
CA SER A 185 10.27 -14.68 -10.26
C SER A 185 9.14 -14.51 -9.24
N ARG A 186 9.06 -15.40 -8.26
CA ARG A 186 7.98 -15.42 -7.26
C ARG A 186 8.25 -14.37 -6.19
N ALA A 187 7.23 -13.54 -5.95
CA ALA A 187 7.14 -12.71 -4.77
C ALA A 187 5.77 -12.90 -4.11
N TRP A 188 5.74 -12.93 -2.78
CA TRP A 188 4.52 -13.15 -2.00
C TRP A 188 4.55 -12.41 -0.68
N ILE A 189 3.36 -12.27 -0.09
CA ILE A 189 3.16 -11.71 1.24
C ILE A 189 3.46 -12.83 2.25
N SER A 190 4.59 -12.75 2.97
CA SER A 190 5.00 -13.77 3.94
C SER A 190 4.27 -13.62 5.28
N ASP A 191 3.98 -12.39 5.68
CA ASP A 191 3.12 -12.08 6.82
C ASP A 191 2.33 -10.79 6.58
N CYS A 192 1.17 -10.66 7.21
CA CYS A 192 0.37 -9.45 7.14
C CYS A 192 -0.57 -9.33 8.34
N GLY A 193 -0.94 -8.10 8.63
CA GLY A 193 -1.77 -7.77 9.77
C GLY A 193 -2.13 -6.30 9.84
N GLN A 194 -2.72 -5.92 10.96
CA GLN A 194 -2.99 -4.53 11.31
C GLN A 194 -1.91 -4.05 12.29
N SER A 195 -1.39 -2.84 12.08
CA SER A 195 -0.47 -2.18 13.00
C SER A 195 -1.21 -1.23 13.93
N GLY A 196 -0.58 -0.86 15.06
CA GLY A 196 -0.97 0.32 15.81
C GLY A 196 -0.89 1.57 14.91
N GLY A 197 -1.74 2.57 15.15
CA GLY A 197 -1.84 3.76 14.31
C GLY A 197 -0.49 4.44 14.02
N TYR A 198 -0.41 5.18 12.92
CA TYR A 198 0.81 5.89 12.55
C TYR A 198 1.02 7.10 13.47
N MET A 199 1.95 7.00 14.43
CA MET A 199 2.37 8.15 15.22
C MET A 199 3.27 9.03 14.35
N ALA A 200 2.66 9.97 13.63
CA ALA A 200 3.35 10.94 12.79
C ALA A 200 4.37 11.83 13.56
N GLU A 201 4.37 11.79 14.88
CA GLU A 201 5.32 12.51 15.74
C GLU A 201 6.75 11.99 15.57
N GLU A 202 6.96 10.67 15.49
CA GLU A 202 8.31 10.08 15.31
C GLU A 202 8.95 10.52 13.97
N THR A 203 8.14 10.71 12.93
CA THR A 203 8.61 11.18 11.62
C THR A 203 8.91 12.68 11.64
N GLN A 204 8.13 13.49 12.37
CA GLN A 204 8.45 14.92 12.52
C GLN A 204 9.72 15.13 13.36
N GLU A 205 9.95 14.32 14.38
CA GLU A 205 11.19 14.34 15.16
C GLU A 205 12.39 13.86 14.35
N ALA A 206 12.25 12.80 13.55
CA ALA A 206 13.30 12.37 12.61
C ALA A 206 13.64 13.47 11.59
N LEU A 207 12.63 14.13 11.01
CA LEU A 207 12.81 15.26 10.08
C LEU A 207 13.39 16.52 10.75
N ARG A 208 13.12 16.73 12.05
CA ARG A 208 13.73 17.81 12.85
C ARG A 208 15.17 17.47 13.23
N GLY A 209 15.46 16.21 13.56
CA GLY A 209 16.79 15.69 13.87
C GLY A 209 17.75 15.79 12.69
N GLU A 210 17.31 15.42 11.49
CA GLU A 210 18.10 15.55 10.26
C GLU A 210 18.40 17.02 9.90
N ARG A 211 17.44 17.93 10.11
CA ARG A 211 17.67 19.38 9.94
C ARG A 211 18.67 19.93 10.96
N ALA A 212 18.68 19.40 12.18
CA ALA A 212 19.63 19.80 13.22
C ALA A 212 21.06 19.29 12.91
N GLN A 213 21.20 18.07 12.39
CA GLN A 213 22.50 17.51 11.97
C GLN A 213 23.10 18.27 10.77
N HIS A 214 22.29 18.65 9.77
CA HIS A 214 22.75 19.45 8.63
C HIS A 214 23.10 20.90 8.98
N ALA A 215 22.64 21.42 10.13
CA ALA A 215 22.95 22.77 10.59
C ALA A 215 24.25 22.86 11.41
N MET A 216 24.86 21.74 11.79
CA MET A 216 26.02 21.69 12.69
C MET A 216 27.09 20.71 12.18
N PRO A 217 27.91 21.08 11.16
CA PRO A 217 28.99 20.23 10.70
C PRO A 217 30.14 20.26 11.72
N GLY A 218 30.15 19.34 12.69
CA GLY A 218 31.25 19.27 13.66
C GLY A 218 31.18 18.30 14.84
N LYS A 219 30.22 17.36 14.92
CA LYS A 219 30.16 16.39 16.03
C LYS A 219 29.85 14.97 15.54
N GLU A 220 30.82 14.32 14.90
CA GLU A 220 30.70 12.96 14.36
C GLU A 220 30.91 11.82 15.38
N VAL A 221 30.89 12.05 16.70
CA VAL A 221 31.29 10.98 17.67
C VAL A 221 30.27 10.68 18.78
N LEU A 222 29.07 11.27 18.77
CA LEU A 222 28.08 11.00 19.83
C LEU A 222 26.93 10.04 19.44
N ASP A 223 26.77 9.70 18.16
CA ASP A 223 25.56 8.98 17.69
C ASP A 223 25.71 7.43 17.66
N LEU A 224 26.79 6.87 18.22
CA LEU A 224 26.97 5.40 18.31
C LEU A 224 26.38 4.77 19.59
N ILE A 225 25.68 5.54 20.43
CA ILE A 225 25.01 5.01 21.63
C ILE A 225 23.56 5.49 21.64
N GLN A 226 22.66 4.66 21.13
CA GLN A 226 21.23 4.80 21.46
C GLN A 226 21.04 4.42 22.94
N PRO A 227 20.55 5.32 23.81
CA PRO A 227 20.20 4.91 25.16
C PRO A 227 18.89 4.11 25.10
N ARG A 228 18.99 2.82 25.44
CA ARG A 228 17.81 2.01 25.76
C ARG A 228 17.40 2.32 27.19
N TYR A 229 16.41 3.20 27.36
CA TYR A 229 15.46 3.15 28.46
C TYR A 229 14.11 3.68 27.98
#